data_AF-A0A8I0T2A9-F1
#
_entry.id   AF-A0A8I0T2A9-F1
#
_cell.length_a   1.000
_cell.length_b   1.000
_cell.length_c   1.000
_cell.angle_alpha   90.00
_cell.angle_beta   90.00
_cell.angle_gamma   90.00
#
_symmetry.space_group_name_H-M   'P 1'
#
loop_
_entity.id
_entity.type
_entity.pdbx_description
1 polymer ?
#
loop_
_entity_poly.entity_id
_entity_poly.type
_entity_poly.pdbx_seq_one_letter_code
_entity_poly.pdbx_strand_id
1 'polypeptide(L)'
;MKRNLLSTAIGCALLLTGVVGCDDNKKVESTPPPSTSAATPAPEKPTTSSDVSKNEEKSMDSEHVINEKMRVYIECYNDIDETIYRTIQSYAIWLADFKKGPTGKEAYVYGIAKITNNLEKCRADMSEVAALKPELEPIDKAALPYINSAIDMVKIINTMNQYYEQQDYKDDAFVKAKALHTEFMQAFSTFKPTSDAYSAAIHEINDRRQEQRLQKIEAQEGKSLNYYSLSIMLISKKINQALQSDRFDADVAMKQVQDLSQQIEQLKATLGDSKNGSQDQASTFIDAAEKYLLDAKKRVRRIRDKTPLTMEEEMLMDGSPQMVEGSFEKMMDSYNQMVTWFNAMNR
;
A
#
# COMPACT_ATOMS: atom_id res chain seq x y z
N MET A 1 12.01 -2.85 -29.55
CA MET A 1 11.33 -3.87 -28.72
C MET A 1 11.89 -3.85 -27.31
N LYS A 2 11.00 -3.86 -26.31
CA LYS A 2 11.23 -4.02 -24.85
C LYS A 2 11.83 -2.83 -24.09
N ARG A 3 10.98 -1.84 -23.78
CA ARG A 3 11.02 -1.11 -22.51
C ARG A 3 9.97 -1.70 -21.56
N ASN A 4 10.14 -2.98 -21.20
CA ASN A 4 9.39 -3.61 -20.10
C ASN A 4 10.38 -3.95 -18.98
N LEU A 5 11.02 -2.93 -18.43
CA LEU A 5 11.78 -3.05 -17.20
C LEU A 5 11.14 -2.03 -16.25
N LEU A 6 10.48 -2.56 -15.21
CA LEU A 6 9.90 -1.86 -14.06
C LEU A 6 8.45 -1.35 -14.23
N SER A 7 7.51 -2.25 -14.51
CA SER A 7 6.08 -2.05 -14.20
C SER A 7 5.74 -2.66 -12.84
N THR A 8 6.32 -2.12 -11.77
CA THR A 8 5.83 -2.28 -10.39
C THR A 8 6.02 -0.97 -9.64
N ALA A 9 5.55 0.13 -10.23
CA ALA A 9 5.17 1.29 -9.44
C ALA A 9 3.70 1.10 -9.04
N ILE A 10 3.46 0.28 -8.02
CA ILE A 10 2.18 0.28 -7.34
C ILE A 10 2.17 1.58 -6.54
N GLY A 11 1.50 2.60 -7.07
CA GLY A 11 1.26 3.84 -6.35
C GLY A 11 0.57 3.52 -5.03
N CYS A 12 1.27 3.74 -3.93
CA CYS A 12 0.74 3.71 -2.57
C CYS A 12 -0.27 4.83 -2.39
N ALA A 13 -1.51 4.62 -2.83
CA ALA A 13 -2.65 5.27 -2.18
C ALA A 13 -2.90 4.53 -0.87
N LEU A 14 -2.03 4.75 0.12
CA LEU A 14 -2.32 4.41 1.52
C LEU A 14 -3.55 5.24 1.90
N LEU A 15 -4.71 4.59 2.02
CA LEU A 15 -5.90 5.16 2.65
C LEU A 15 -5.59 5.36 4.14
N LEU A 16 -4.81 6.40 4.45
CA LEU A 16 -4.58 6.91 5.80
C LEU A 16 -5.89 7.51 6.30
N THR A 17 -6.78 6.65 6.77
CA THR A 17 -7.94 7.08 7.56
C THR A 17 -7.49 7.11 9.00
N GLY A 18 -7.27 8.33 9.50
CA GLY A 18 -6.87 8.62 10.86
C GLY A 18 -7.85 8.01 11.88
N VAL A 19 -7.29 7.59 13.01
CA VAL A 19 -8.05 7.19 14.19
C VAL A 19 -8.61 8.48 14.80
N VAL A 20 -9.90 8.74 14.63
CA VAL A 20 -10.61 9.71 15.48
C VAL A 20 -10.91 8.97 16.78
N GLY A 21 -10.05 9.17 17.78
CA GLY A 21 -10.36 8.84 19.16
C GLY A 21 -11.38 9.84 19.69
N CYS A 22 -12.55 9.36 20.09
CA CYS A 22 -13.47 10.14 20.92
C CYS A 22 -12.83 10.32 22.30
N ASP A 23 -12.39 11.54 22.60
CA ASP A 23 -11.79 11.93 23.87
C ASP A 23 -12.86 12.63 24.73
N ASP A 24 -13.71 11.85 25.41
CA ASP A 24 -14.65 12.36 26.40
C ASP A 24 -14.05 12.24 27.80
N ASN A 25 -13.28 13.25 28.21
CA ASN A 25 -13.01 13.47 29.63
C ASN A 25 -12.73 14.95 29.94
N LYS A 26 -13.77 15.79 29.87
CA LYS A 26 -13.79 17.05 30.62
C LYS A 26 -14.44 16.85 31.98
N LYS A 27 -13.58 16.74 32.99
CA LYS A 27 -13.91 16.87 34.42
C LYS A 27 -14.74 18.14 34.67
N VAL A 28 -15.91 17.97 35.28
CA VAL A 28 -16.57 19.03 36.05
C VAL A 28 -16.40 18.69 37.52
N GLU A 29 -15.71 19.58 38.21
CA GLU A 29 -15.41 19.58 39.63
C GLU A 29 -16.65 20.03 40.42
N SER A 30 -17.10 19.22 41.38
CA SER A 30 -17.91 19.71 42.50
C SER A 30 -17.68 18.86 43.76
N THR A 31 -17.32 19.55 44.83
CA THR A 31 -17.00 19.07 46.18
C THR A 31 -18.29 18.78 46.97
N PRO A 32 -18.36 17.73 47.83
CA PRO A 32 -19.52 17.50 48.71
C PRO A 32 -19.26 17.90 50.18
N PRO A 33 -20.30 18.26 50.97
CA PRO A 33 -20.21 18.29 52.44
C PRO A 33 -20.78 17.01 53.09
N PRO A 34 -20.57 16.78 54.41
CA PRO A 34 -20.32 15.44 54.94
C PRO A 34 -21.49 14.77 55.68
N SER A 35 -21.53 13.44 55.53
CA SER A 35 -21.85 12.35 56.47
C SER A 35 -23.04 12.43 57.44
N THR A 36 -23.91 11.40 57.36
CA THR A 36 -24.45 10.69 58.53
C THR A 36 -24.73 9.21 58.22
N SER A 37 -24.46 8.38 59.23
CA SER A 37 -24.39 6.91 59.28
C SER A 37 -25.74 6.25 59.56
N ALA A 38 -26.01 5.07 58.98
CA ALA A 38 -26.75 3.96 59.59
C ALA A 38 -26.59 2.65 58.79
N ALA A 39 -26.69 1.51 59.46
CA ALA A 39 -26.04 0.23 59.13
C ALA A 39 -26.97 -0.92 58.65
N THR A 40 -26.42 -1.77 57.74
CA THR A 40 -26.61 -3.25 57.49
C THR A 40 -27.99 -3.82 57.07
N PRO A 41 -28.10 -5.02 56.39
CA PRO A 41 -27.06 -5.99 55.97
C PRO A 41 -27.10 -6.51 54.49
N ALA A 42 -26.02 -7.21 54.11
CA ALA A 42 -25.72 -7.97 52.88
C ALA A 42 -26.80 -9.05 52.54
N PRO A 43 -26.91 -9.63 51.31
CA PRO A 43 -25.79 -10.05 50.45
C PRO A 43 -25.99 -9.91 48.93
N GLU A 44 -24.89 -9.74 48.19
CA GLU A 44 -24.52 -10.62 47.06
C GLU A 44 -23.22 -10.11 46.44
N LYS A 45 -22.38 -11.06 46.05
CA LYS A 45 -21.03 -10.84 45.52
C LYS A 45 -21.16 -10.76 44.00
N PRO A 46 -20.95 -9.60 43.32
CA PRO A 46 -20.67 -9.63 41.90
C PRO A 46 -19.21 -10.04 41.75
N THR A 47 -19.02 -11.32 41.46
CA THR A 47 -17.82 -11.81 40.80
C THR A 47 -17.80 -11.16 39.40
N THR A 48 -16.59 -10.97 38.85
CA THR A 48 -16.28 -10.61 37.44
C THR A 48 -16.57 -9.18 36.97
N SER A 49 -15.66 -8.24 37.28
CA SER A 49 -15.44 -7.01 36.48
C SER A 49 -13.96 -6.83 36.09
N SER A 50 -13.04 -7.60 36.69
CA SER A 50 -11.59 -7.48 36.49
C SER A 50 -11.04 -8.12 35.20
N ASP A 51 -11.82 -8.95 34.50
CA ASP A 51 -11.39 -9.61 33.25
C ASP A 51 -11.66 -8.76 32.00
N VAL A 52 -12.70 -7.92 32.01
CA VAL A 52 -13.05 -7.07 30.85
C VAL A 52 -12.01 -5.96 30.69
N SER A 53 -11.68 -5.23 31.77
CA SER A 53 -10.65 -4.17 31.72
C SER A 53 -9.25 -4.70 31.41
N LYS A 54 -8.87 -5.89 31.88
CA LYS A 54 -7.56 -6.49 31.54
C LYS A 54 -7.46 -6.92 30.07
N ASN A 55 -8.56 -7.40 29.48
CA ASN A 55 -8.60 -7.77 28.07
C ASN A 55 -8.59 -6.55 27.16
N GLU A 56 -9.29 -5.47 27.53
CA GLU A 56 -9.26 -4.20 26.80
C GLU A 56 -7.86 -3.56 26.85
N GLU A 57 -7.24 -3.46 28.04
CA GLU A 57 -5.89 -2.89 28.23
C GLU A 57 -4.80 -3.68 27.47
N LYS A 58 -4.87 -5.03 27.50
CA LYS A 58 -3.97 -5.90 26.72
C LYS A 58 -4.21 -5.81 25.21
N SER A 59 -5.45 -5.58 24.77
CA SER A 59 -5.79 -5.40 23.36
C SER A 59 -5.29 -4.06 22.82
N MET A 60 -5.39 -2.99 23.63
CA MET A 60 -4.87 -1.67 23.30
C MET A 60 -3.33 -1.66 23.23
N ASP A 61 -2.67 -2.36 24.15
CA ASP A 61 -1.22 -2.58 24.12
C ASP A 61 -0.77 -3.33 22.85
N SER A 62 -1.52 -4.38 22.47
CA SER A 62 -1.24 -5.16 21.25
C SER A 62 -1.44 -4.33 19.96
N GLU A 63 -2.48 -3.50 19.90
CA GLU A 63 -2.74 -2.63 18.74
C GLU A 63 -1.70 -1.52 18.62
N HIS A 64 -1.24 -0.96 19.76
CA HIS A 64 -0.13 -0.02 19.79
C HIS A 64 1.16 -0.63 19.23
N VAL A 65 1.53 -1.84 19.66
CA VAL A 65 2.72 -2.53 19.14
C VAL A 65 2.61 -2.79 17.63
N ILE A 66 1.45 -3.24 17.14
CA ILE A 66 1.24 -3.48 15.69
C ILE A 66 1.36 -2.17 14.90
N ASN A 67 0.82 -1.07 15.42
CA ASN A 67 0.95 0.25 14.80
C ASN A 67 2.40 0.70 14.70
N GLU A 68 3.16 0.51 15.78
CA GLU A 68 4.57 0.87 15.83
C GLU A 68 5.41 0.05 14.85
N LYS A 69 5.19 -1.28 14.81
CA LYS A 69 5.82 -2.16 13.80
C LYS A 69 5.57 -1.65 12.38
N MET A 70 4.30 -1.41 12.04
CA MET A 70 3.93 -0.99 10.68
C MET A 70 4.50 0.39 10.33
N ARG A 71 4.53 1.31 11.30
CA ARG A 71 5.14 2.64 11.12
C ARG A 71 6.61 2.51 10.73
N VAL A 72 7.41 1.79 11.53
CA VAL A 72 8.84 1.57 11.26
C VAL A 72 9.06 0.86 9.94
N TYR A 73 8.30 -0.20 9.67
CA TYR A 73 8.44 -0.98 8.43
C TYR A 73 8.15 -0.16 7.17
N ILE A 74 7.10 0.65 7.18
CA ILE A 74 6.72 1.49 6.04
C ILE A 74 7.67 2.68 5.88
N GLU A 75 8.05 3.35 6.97
CA GLU A 75 8.99 4.48 6.92
C GLU A 75 10.32 4.06 6.29
N CYS A 76 10.90 2.94 6.73
CA CYS A 76 12.15 2.44 6.17
C CYS A 76 12.02 1.98 4.72
N TYR A 77 10.91 1.33 4.36
CA TYR A 77 10.66 0.94 2.97
C TYR A 77 10.60 2.17 2.05
N ASN A 78 9.82 3.18 2.43
CA ASN A 78 9.60 4.38 1.63
C ASN A 78 10.89 5.21 1.46
N ASP A 79 11.73 5.29 2.50
CA ASP A 79 12.99 6.04 2.42
C ASP A 79 14.01 5.37 1.47
N ILE A 80 14.04 4.03 1.45
CA ILE A 80 15.12 3.25 0.84
C ILE A 80 14.75 2.77 -0.57
N ASP A 81 13.61 2.08 -0.73
CA ASP A 81 13.34 1.26 -1.91
C ASP A 81 13.23 2.10 -3.19
N GLU A 82 12.44 3.18 -3.14
CA GLU A 82 12.27 4.10 -4.27
C GLU A 82 13.60 4.72 -4.68
N THR A 83 14.43 5.12 -3.70
CA THR A 83 15.73 5.73 -3.96
C THR A 83 16.69 4.76 -4.65
N ILE A 84 16.70 3.49 -4.25
CA ILE A 84 17.50 2.45 -4.92
C ILE A 84 17.01 2.27 -6.36
N TYR A 85 15.71 2.05 -6.58
CA TYR A 85 15.19 1.82 -7.93
C TYR A 85 15.37 3.02 -8.86
N ARG A 86 15.16 4.25 -8.39
CA ARG A 86 15.41 5.47 -9.16
C ARG A 86 16.89 5.55 -9.59
N THR A 87 17.80 5.25 -8.67
CA THR A 87 19.25 5.25 -8.95
C THR A 87 19.63 4.20 -10.00
N ILE A 88 19.07 2.98 -9.89
CA ILE A 88 19.26 1.90 -10.87
C ILE A 88 18.70 2.32 -12.25
N GLN A 89 17.52 2.92 -12.28
CA GLN A 89 16.91 3.43 -13.52
C GLN A 89 17.79 4.47 -14.19
N SER A 90 18.30 5.45 -13.43
CA SER A 90 19.21 6.48 -13.97
C SER A 90 20.50 5.89 -14.54
N TYR A 91 21.09 4.91 -13.85
CA TYR A 91 22.25 4.18 -14.36
C TYR A 91 21.95 3.42 -15.67
N ALA A 92 20.76 2.83 -15.78
CA ALA A 92 20.37 2.09 -16.97
C ALA A 92 20.20 2.97 -18.22
N ILE A 93 19.88 4.26 -18.08
CA ILE A 93 19.54 5.16 -19.21
C ILE A 93 20.65 5.26 -20.26
N TRP A 94 21.92 5.23 -19.85
CA TRP A 94 23.05 5.42 -20.77
C TRP A 94 23.72 4.11 -21.20
N LEU A 95 23.23 2.97 -20.70
CA LEU A 95 23.71 1.66 -21.11
C LEU A 95 22.93 1.16 -22.33
N ALA A 96 23.66 0.65 -23.33
CA ALA A 96 23.03 0.03 -24.50
C ALA A 96 22.23 -1.24 -24.14
N ASP A 97 22.72 -2.01 -23.16
CA ASP A 97 22.06 -3.18 -22.61
C ASP A 97 22.34 -3.26 -21.10
N PHE A 98 21.33 -2.94 -20.29
CA PHE A 98 21.45 -2.93 -18.83
C PHE A 98 21.93 -4.27 -18.26
N LYS A 99 21.65 -5.41 -18.91
CA LYS A 99 22.08 -6.73 -18.41
C LYS A 99 23.55 -7.01 -18.67
N LYS A 100 24.12 -6.38 -19.70
CA LYS A 100 25.53 -6.58 -20.10
C LYS A 100 26.45 -5.53 -19.53
N GLY A 101 25.91 -4.36 -19.19
CA GLY A 101 26.67 -3.26 -18.62
C GLY A 101 27.45 -2.45 -19.66
N PRO A 102 28.43 -1.65 -19.21
CA PRO A 102 29.17 -0.74 -20.07
C PRO A 102 30.13 -1.50 -21.00
N THR A 103 30.22 -1.03 -22.24
CA THR A 103 31.04 -1.58 -23.30
C THR A 103 32.39 -0.88 -23.43
N GLY A 104 32.46 0.40 -23.02
CA GLY A 104 33.58 1.32 -23.26
C GLY A 104 33.44 2.09 -24.58
N LYS A 105 32.28 2.00 -25.24
CA LYS A 105 31.95 2.70 -26.50
C LYS A 105 30.79 3.68 -26.34
N GLU A 106 30.39 3.96 -25.11
CA GLU A 106 29.28 4.86 -24.80
C GLU A 106 29.62 6.29 -25.21
N ALA A 107 28.70 6.96 -25.90
CA ALA A 107 28.86 8.35 -26.30
C ALA A 107 28.87 9.30 -25.10
N TYR A 108 28.11 8.96 -24.06
CA TYR A 108 28.00 9.71 -22.81
C TYR A 108 28.03 8.74 -21.63
N VAL A 109 28.79 9.09 -20.59
CA VAL A 109 28.92 8.31 -19.36
C VAL A 109 28.36 9.17 -18.23
N TYR A 110 27.14 8.89 -17.80
CA TYR A 110 26.53 9.61 -16.66
C TYR A 110 26.90 9.01 -15.31
N GLY A 111 27.43 7.78 -15.29
CA GLY A 111 27.72 7.08 -14.05
C GLY A 111 26.46 6.66 -13.30
N ILE A 112 26.55 6.64 -11.97
CA ILE A 112 25.45 6.27 -11.07
C ILE A 112 25.46 7.21 -9.86
N ALA A 113 24.29 7.63 -9.39
CA ALA A 113 24.17 8.54 -8.26
C ALA A 113 24.52 7.85 -6.94
N LYS A 114 25.08 8.61 -5.99
CA LYS A 114 25.33 8.17 -4.62
C LYS A 114 24.02 8.09 -3.83
N ILE A 115 23.90 7.08 -2.97
CA ILE A 115 22.81 6.96 -2.01
C ILE A 115 23.36 7.20 -0.59
N THR A 116 22.73 8.11 0.15
CA THR A 116 23.16 8.56 1.48
C THR A 116 22.16 8.28 2.59
N ASN A 117 21.07 7.56 2.30
CA ASN A 117 20.08 7.13 3.30
C ASN A 117 20.76 6.36 4.45
N ASN A 118 20.18 6.42 5.64
CA ASN A 118 20.73 5.76 6.83
C ASN A 118 20.19 4.33 6.97
N LEU A 119 20.69 3.41 6.15
CA LEU A 119 20.21 2.02 6.12
C LEU A 119 20.51 1.27 7.42
N GLU A 120 21.59 1.59 8.13
CA GLU A 120 21.92 0.94 9.40
C GLU A 120 20.93 1.34 10.51
N LYS A 121 20.45 2.59 10.53
CA LYS A 121 19.34 2.98 11.42
C LYS A 121 18.10 2.15 11.12
N CYS A 122 17.71 2.06 9.85
CA CYS A 122 16.55 1.25 9.47
C CYS A 122 16.71 -0.22 9.84
N ARG A 123 17.90 -0.79 9.65
CA ARG A 123 18.19 -2.16 10.07
C ARG A 123 18.03 -2.34 11.57
N ALA A 124 18.53 -1.41 12.38
CA ALA A 124 18.40 -1.45 13.84
C ALA A 124 16.93 -1.35 14.27
N ASP A 125 16.21 -0.33 13.78
CA ASP A 125 14.80 -0.11 14.12
C ASP A 125 13.93 -1.30 13.70
N MET A 126 14.13 -1.83 12.48
CA MET A 126 13.39 -3.00 11.98
C MET A 126 13.68 -4.26 12.80
N SER A 127 14.90 -4.40 13.32
CA SER A 127 15.28 -5.52 14.21
C SER A 127 14.59 -5.40 15.57
N GLU A 128 14.54 -4.19 16.12
CA GLU A 128 13.90 -3.90 17.40
C GLU A 128 12.40 -4.20 17.34
N VAL A 129 11.70 -3.64 16.35
CA VAL A 129 10.25 -3.85 16.24
C VAL A 129 9.90 -5.30 15.89
N ALA A 130 10.72 -6.01 15.11
CA ALA A 130 10.49 -7.44 14.83
C ALA A 130 10.51 -8.33 16.09
N ALA A 131 11.24 -7.92 17.14
CA ALA A 131 11.31 -8.66 18.39
C ALA A 131 10.08 -8.44 19.31
N LEU A 132 9.26 -7.41 19.04
CA LEU A 132 8.08 -7.10 19.85
C LEU A 132 6.97 -8.14 19.66
N LYS A 133 6.13 -8.29 20.68
CA LYS A 133 4.93 -9.16 20.64
C LYS A 133 3.66 -8.31 20.60
N PRO A 134 2.62 -8.72 19.86
CA PRO A 134 2.52 -9.97 19.08
C PRO A 134 3.38 -9.95 17.80
N GLU A 135 3.68 -11.15 17.28
CA GLU A 135 4.31 -11.31 15.96
C GLU A 135 3.37 -10.81 14.86
N LEU A 136 3.94 -10.19 13.83
CA LEU A 136 3.24 -9.65 12.69
C LEU A 136 3.77 -10.31 11.41
N GLU A 137 3.31 -11.52 11.14
CA GLU A 137 3.70 -12.31 9.97
C GLU A 137 2.79 -12.00 8.76
N PRO A 138 3.35 -11.87 7.54
CA PRO A 138 4.72 -12.27 7.16
C PRO A 138 5.80 -11.18 7.25
N ILE A 139 5.46 -9.96 7.67
CA ILE A 139 6.37 -8.81 7.54
C ILE A 139 7.57 -8.86 8.50
N ASP A 140 7.38 -9.35 9.73
CA ASP A 140 8.47 -9.52 10.70
C ASP A 140 9.60 -10.40 10.12
N LYS A 141 9.23 -11.47 9.41
CA LYS A 141 10.17 -12.39 8.74
C LYS A 141 10.80 -11.80 7.47
N ALA A 142 10.07 -10.97 6.74
CA ALA A 142 10.54 -10.39 5.48
C ALA A 142 11.47 -9.16 5.68
N ALA A 143 11.34 -8.47 6.82
CA ALA A 143 12.04 -7.23 7.14
C ALA A 143 13.58 -7.34 7.06
N LEU A 144 14.18 -8.29 7.78
CA LEU A 144 15.64 -8.43 7.85
C LEU A 144 16.29 -8.83 6.51
N PRO A 145 15.78 -9.83 5.75
CA PRO A 145 16.29 -10.12 4.42
C PRO A 145 16.27 -8.92 3.48
N TYR A 146 15.19 -8.12 3.51
CA TYR A 146 15.08 -6.91 2.72
C TYR A 146 16.18 -5.90 3.06
N ILE A 147 16.24 -5.44 4.31
CA ILE A 147 17.17 -4.34 4.66
C ILE A 147 18.63 -4.73 4.49
N ASN A 148 19.00 -5.99 4.79
CA ASN A 148 20.37 -6.46 4.57
C ASN A 148 20.74 -6.47 3.08
N SER A 149 19.84 -6.93 2.20
CA SER A 149 20.08 -6.90 0.76
C SER A 149 20.12 -5.47 0.19
N ALA A 150 19.36 -4.54 0.77
CA ALA A 150 19.39 -3.12 0.42
C ALA A 150 20.74 -2.49 0.80
N ILE A 151 21.29 -2.84 1.97
CA ILE A 151 22.63 -2.41 2.41
C ILE A 151 23.69 -2.87 1.41
N ASP A 152 23.67 -4.14 1.00
CA ASP A 152 24.61 -4.68 0.03
C ASP A 152 24.47 -3.99 -1.34
N MET A 153 23.24 -3.73 -1.78
CA MET A 153 22.96 -2.99 -3.02
C MET A 153 23.51 -1.55 -2.97
N VAL A 154 23.26 -0.83 -1.87
CA VAL A 154 23.75 0.55 -1.69
C VAL A 154 25.28 0.59 -1.62
N LYS A 155 25.92 -0.41 -1.02
CA LYS A 155 27.38 -0.52 -0.97
C LYS A 155 27.99 -0.60 -2.37
N ILE A 156 27.47 -1.46 -3.26
CA ILE A 156 27.99 -1.54 -4.63
C ILE A 156 27.65 -0.28 -5.44
N ILE A 157 26.45 0.29 -5.27
CA ILE A 157 26.07 1.57 -5.90
C ILE A 157 27.07 2.68 -5.54
N ASN A 158 27.41 2.83 -4.26
CA ASN A 158 28.31 3.87 -3.80
C ASN A 158 29.77 3.64 -4.24
N THR A 159 30.18 2.37 -4.35
CA THR A 159 31.49 2.00 -4.91
C THR A 159 31.58 2.37 -6.40
N MET A 160 30.52 2.09 -7.16
CA MET A 160 30.43 2.49 -8.57
C MET A 160 30.36 4.00 -8.73
N ASN A 161 29.59 4.69 -7.90
CA ASN A 161 29.52 6.16 -7.92
C ASN A 161 30.93 6.75 -7.78
N GLN A 162 31.70 6.32 -6.77
CA GLN A 162 33.06 6.82 -6.57
C GLN A 162 33.94 6.60 -7.81
N TYR A 163 33.88 5.41 -8.43
CA TYR A 163 34.64 5.09 -9.64
C TYR A 163 34.28 6.01 -10.83
N TYR A 164 33.00 6.26 -11.07
CA TYR A 164 32.57 7.13 -12.16
C TYR A 164 32.85 8.61 -11.89
N GLU A 165 32.68 9.08 -10.65
CA GLU A 165 33.00 10.46 -10.23
C GLU A 165 34.50 10.76 -10.37
N GLN A 166 35.37 9.81 -10.03
CA GLN A 166 36.82 9.93 -10.23
C GLN A 166 37.23 9.82 -11.70
N GLN A 167 36.31 9.43 -12.58
CA GLN A 167 36.55 9.19 -14.00
C GLN A 167 37.59 8.09 -14.30
N ASP A 168 37.84 7.19 -13.35
CA ASP A 168 38.77 6.05 -13.46
C ASP A 168 38.53 5.21 -14.74
N TYR A 169 37.30 5.21 -15.25
CA TYR A 169 36.93 4.53 -16.51
C TYR A 169 37.69 5.03 -17.75
N LYS A 170 38.23 6.24 -17.69
CA LYS A 170 39.09 6.81 -18.73
C LYS A 170 40.51 6.26 -18.65
N ASP A 171 40.96 5.91 -17.46
CA ASP A 171 42.32 5.46 -17.19
C ASP A 171 42.46 3.95 -17.42
N ASP A 172 41.43 3.18 -17.11
CA ASP A 172 41.43 1.72 -17.20
C ASP A 172 40.67 1.15 -18.41
N ALA A 173 40.20 2.02 -19.30
CA ALA A 173 39.38 1.65 -20.46
C ALA A 173 38.16 0.76 -20.11
N PHE A 174 37.46 1.09 -19.02
CA PHE A 174 36.27 0.41 -18.50
C PHE A 174 36.49 -1.02 -17.99
N VAL A 175 37.73 -1.43 -17.71
CA VAL A 175 38.00 -2.77 -17.16
C VAL A 175 37.29 -2.93 -15.80
N LYS A 176 37.46 -1.99 -14.87
CA LYS A 176 36.81 -2.01 -13.57
C LYS A 176 35.32 -1.72 -13.66
N ALA A 177 34.88 -0.87 -14.59
CA ALA A 177 33.44 -0.65 -14.83
C ALA A 177 32.68 -1.96 -15.11
N LYS A 178 33.25 -2.84 -15.95
CA LYS A 178 32.66 -4.14 -16.30
C LYS A 178 32.65 -5.11 -15.12
N ALA A 179 33.72 -5.12 -14.33
CA ALA A 179 33.80 -5.91 -13.11
C ALA A 179 32.75 -5.45 -12.08
N LEU A 180 32.71 -4.14 -11.80
CA LEU A 180 31.73 -3.55 -10.89
C LEU A 180 30.28 -3.76 -11.34
N HIS A 181 30.01 -3.70 -12.65
CA HIS A 181 28.68 -4.01 -13.17
C HIS A 181 28.28 -5.47 -12.91
N THR A 182 29.23 -6.41 -12.99
CA THR A 182 28.96 -7.83 -12.68
C THR A 182 28.59 -8.01 -11.20
N GLU A 183 29.34 -7.38 -10.30
CA GLU A 183 29.04 -7.37 -8.85
C GLU A 183 27.69 -6.68 -8.56
N PHE A 184 27.40 -5.57 -9.24
CA PHE A 184 26.13 -4.87 -9.16
C PHE A 184 24.96 -5.76 -9.55
N MET A 185 25.07 -6.52 -10.65
CA MET A 185 24.02 -7.43 -11.09
C MET A 185 23.81 -8.59 -10.10
N GLN A 186 24.88 -9.05 -9.44
CA GLN A 186 24.76 -10.06 -8.37
C GLN A 186 24.02 -9.49 -7.15
N ALA A 187 24.38 -8.29 -6.68
CA ALA A 187 23.67 -7.62 -5.59
C ALA A 187 22.20 -7.39 -5.96
N PHE A 188 21.93 -6.90 -7.18
CA PHE A 188 20.58 -6.66 -7.67
C PHE A 188 19.74 -7.94 -7.75
N SER A 189 20.35 -9.07 -8.13
CA SER A 189 19.66 -10.37 -8.16
C SER A 189 19.24 -10.87 -6.78
N THR A 190 19.87 -10.38 -5.72
CA THR A 190 19.51 -10.68 -4.33
C THR A 190 18.51 -9.66 -3.78
N PHE A 191 18.76 -8.37 -4.03
CA PHE A 191 17.91 -7.26 -3.57
C PHE A 191 16.51 -7.28 -4.18
N LYS A 192 16.39 -7.54 -5.49
CA LYS A 192 15.10 -7.49 -6.15
C LYS A 192 14.06 -8.44 -5.51
N PRO A 193 14.32 -9.76 -5.36
CA PRO A 193 13.32 -10.66 -4.81
C PRO A 193 13.00 -10.38 -3.33
N THR A 194 13.95 -9.90 -2.52
CA THR A 194 13.69 -9.54 -1.12
C THR A 194 12.88 -8.25 -1.00
N SER A 195 13.14 -7.25 -1.86
CA SER A 195 12.31 -6.04 -2.02
C SER A 195 10.88 -6.39 -2.45
N ASP A 196 10.73 -7.23 -3.49
CA ASP A 196 9.42 -7.70 -3.95
C ASP A 196 8.65 -8.43 -2.81
N ALA A 197 9.31 -9.33 -2.09
CA ALA A 197 8.70 -10.09 -1.00
C ALA A 197 8.29 -9.21 0.18
N TYR A 198 9.11 -8.23 0.54
CA TYR A 198 8.82 -7.31 1.64
C TYR A 198 7.69 -6.33 1.29
N SER A 199 7.67 -5.81 0.06
CA SER A 199 6.56 -5.02 -0.48
C SER A 199 5.24 -5.81 -0.44
N ALA A 200 5.27 -7.07 -0.87
CA ALA A 200 4.11 -7.96 -0.78
C ALA A 200 3.65 -8.20 0.66
N ALA A 201 4.58 -8.37 1.61
CA ALA A 201 4.27 -8.51 3.03
C ALA A 201 3.61 -7.26 3.63
N ILE A 202 4.09 -6.05 3.29
CA ILE A 202 3.45 -4.77 3.67
C ILE A 202 2.01 -4.73 3.16
N HIS A 203 1.79 -5.08 1.90
CA HIS A 203 0.46 -5.11 1.31
C HIS A 203 -0.46 -6.10 2.01
N GLU A 204 -0.01 -7.32 2.27
CA GLU A 204 -0.80 -8.36 2.93
C GLU A 204 -1.25 -7.92 4.34
N ILE A 205 -0.32 -7.38 5.14
CA ILE A 205 -0.67 -6.90 6.48
C ILE A 205 -1.63 -5.74 6.42
N ASN A 206 -1.41 -4.78 5.52
CA ASN A 206 -2.33 -3.66 5.35
C ASN A 206 -3.74 -4.14 4.97
N ASP A 207 -3.85 -5.13 4.09
CA ASP A 207 -5.14 -5.70 3.69
C ASP A 207 -5.83 -6.42 4.85
N ARG A 208 -5.09 -7.25 5.59
CA ARG A 208 -5.60 -7.94 6.78
C ARG A 208 -6.13 -6.96 7.82
N ARG A 209 -5.43 -5.85 8.04
CA ARG A 209 -5.84 -4.81 8.99
C ARG A 209 -7.12 -4.10 8.56
N GLN A 210 -7.27 -3.81 7.26
CA GLN A 210 -8.49 -3.19 6.76
C GLN A 210 -9.69 -4.14 6.84
N GLU A 211 -9.48 -5.44 6.62
CA GLU A 211 -10.52 -6.46 6.83
C GLU A 211 -10.92 -6.57 8.31
N GLN A 212 -9.96 -6.55 9.25
CA GLN A 212 -10.25 -6.50 10.69
C GLN A 212 -11.01 -5.23 11.08
N ARG A 213 -10.66 -4.08 10.50
CA ARG A 213 -11.40 -2.82 10.71
C ARG A 213 -12.84 -2.95 10.22
N LEU A 214 -13.05 -3.53 9.04
CA LEU A 214 -14.40 -3.76 8.52
C LEU A 214 -15.24 -4.62 9.48
N GLN A 215 -14.65 -5.68 10.04
CA GLN A 215 -15.31 -6.52 11.05
C GLN A 215 -15.63 -5.76 12.34
N LYS A 216 -14.71 -4.90 12.83
CA LYS A 216 -14.95 -4.04 13.99
C LYS A 216 -16.12 -3.08 13.73
N ILE A 217 -16.17 -2.45 12.56
CA ILE A 217 -17.28 -1.56 12.16
C ILE A 217 -18.59 -2.35 12.12
N GLU A 218 -18.61 -3.54 11.51
CA GLU A 218 -19.83 -4.36 11.47
C GLU A 218 -20.34 -4.73 12.87
N ALA A 219 -19.43 -5.07 13.79
CA ALA A 219 -19.78 -5.39 15.17
C ALA A 219 -20.33 -4.20 15.96
N GLN A 220 -19.83 -2.99 15.69
CA GLN A 220 -20.19 -1.76 16.43
C GLN A 220 -21.40 -1.04 15.84
N GLU A 221 -21.47 -0.95 14.52
CA GLU A 221 -22.44 -0.14 13.79
C GLU A 221 -23.42 -0.98 12.96
N GLY A 222 -23.18 -2.30 12.83
CA GLY A 222 -23.85 -3.13 11.85
C GLY A 222 -23.40 -2.79 10.43
N LYS A 223 -24.25 -3.11 9.44
CA LYS A 223 -24.00 -2.79 8.04
C LYS A 223 -24.36 -1.34 7.72
N SER A 224 -23.58 -0.42 8.30
CA SER A 224 -23.72 1.03 8.18
C SER A 224 -23.14 1.58 6.87
N LEU A 225 -23.27 2.90 6.65
CA LEU A 225 -22.55 3.63 5.61
C LEU A 225 -21.03 3.38 5.68
N ASN A 226 -20.44 3.38 6.89
CA ASN A 226 -19.01 3.16 7.09
C ASN A 226 -18.62 1.72 6.70
N TYR A 227 -19.45 0.74 7.05
CA TYR A 227 -19.23 -0.65 6.66
C TYR A 227 -19.22 -0.80 5.13
N TYR A 228 -20.29 -0.37 4.46
CA TYR A 228 -20.41 -0.60 3.02
C TYR A 228 -19.40 0.22 2.21
N SER A 229 -19.13 1.46 2.60
CA SER A 229 -18.13 2.27 1.92
C SER A 229 -16.73 1.65 2.01
N LEU A 230 -16.31 1.17 3.19
CA LEU A 230 -15.04 0.46 3.34
C LEU A 230 -15.04 -0.87 2.57
N SER A 231 -16.12 -1.65 2.62
CA SER A 231 -16.29 -2.89 1.84
C SER A 231 -16.11 -2.67 0.33
N ILE A 232 -16.76 -1.63 -0.21
CA ILE A 232 -16.62 -1.21 -1.62
C ILE A 232 -15.16 -0.89 -1.96
N MET A 233 -14.45 -0.15 -1.10
CA MET A 233 -13.03 0.16 -1.32
C MET A 233 -12.16 -1.11 -1.35
N LEU A 234 -12.39 -2.05 -0.43
CA LEU A 234 -11.60 -3.28 -0.34
C LEU A 234 -11.84 -4.22 -1.53
N ILE A 235 -13.09 -4.39 -1.95
CA ILE A 235 -13.42 -5.19 -3.14
C ILE A 235 -12.84 -4.54 -4.40
N SER A 236 -12.95 -3.22 -4.52
CA SER A 236 -12.38 -2.48 -5.66
C SER A 236 -10.86 -2.62 -5.73
N LYS A 237 -10.15 -2.60 -4.59
CA LYS A 237 -8.71 -2.88 -4.55
C LYS A 237 -8.39 -4.27 -5.10
N LYS A 238 -9.15 -5.30 -4.70
CA LYS A 238 -8.97 -6.69 -5.19
C LYS A 238 -9.24 -6.80 -6.70
N ILE A 239 -10.26 -6.08 -7.20
CA ILE A 239 -10.54 -6.00 -8.64
C ILE A 239 -9.38 -5.34 -9.39
N ASN A 240 -8.82 -4.23 -8.89
CA ASN A 240 -7.68 -3.56 -9.53
C ASN A 240 -6.46 -4.49 -9.65
N GLN A 241 -6.17 -5.27 -8.60
CA GLN A 241 -5.09 -6.25 -8.62
C GLN A 241 -5.36 -7.37 -9.64
N ALA A 242 -6.56 -7.93 -9.65
CA ALA A 242 -6.93 -9.00 -10.58
C ALA A 242 -6.92 -8.55 -12.05
N LEU A 243 -7.30 -7.29 -12.29
CA LEU A 243 -7.45 -6.73 -13.62
C LEU A 243 -6.22 -5.97 -14.12
N GLN A 244 -5.11 -5.94 -13.39
CA GLN A 244 -3.93 -5.15 -13.79
C GLN A 244 -3.33 -5.58 -15.13
N SER A 245 -3.30 -6.89 -15.41
CA SER A 245 -2.83 -7.43 -16.69
C SER A 245 -4.00 -7.84 -17.57
N ASP A 246 -3.75 -8.20 -18.83
CA ASP A 246 -4.78 -8.77 -19.72
C ASP A 246 -4.88 -10.30 -19.63
N ARG A 247 -4.21 -10.91 -18.63
CA ARG A 247 -4.11 -12.38 -18.46
C ARG A 247 -4.96 -12.90 -17.29
N PHE A 248 -6.16 -12.35 -17.10
CA PHE A 248 -7.09 -12.80 -16.07
C PHE A 248 -8.17 -13.72 -16.62
N ASP A 249 -8.74 -14.53 -15.74
CA ASP A 249 -9.97 -15.27 -16.02
C ASP A 249 -11.17 -14.30 -15.96
N ALA A 250 -11.84 -14.12 -17.10
CA ALA A 250 -12.91 -13.15 -17.23
C ALA A 250 -14.16 -13.51 -16.41
N ASP A 251 -14.45 -14.80 -16.22
CA ASP A 251 -15.63 -15.23 -15.46
C ASP A 251 -15.41 -15.03 -13.97
N VAL A 252 -14.22 -15.38 -13.47
CA VAL A 252 -13.80 -15.10 -12.08
C VAL A 252 -13.80 -13.60 -11.82
N ALA A 253 -13.22 -12.80 -12.71
CA ALA A 253 -13.19 -11.36 -12.57
C ALA A 253 -14.60 -10.74 -12.60
N MET A 254 -15.48 -11.21 -13.50
CA MET A 254 -16.85 -10.71 -13.58
C MET A 254 -17.63 -11.01 -12.29
N LYS A 255 -17.36 -12.15 -11.64
CA LYS A 255 -17.97 -12.47 -10.33
C LYS A 255 -17.55 -11.48 -9.25
N GLN A 256 -16.27 -11.12 -9.17
CA GLN A 256 -15.81 -10.08 -8.23
C GLN A 256 -16.46 -8.72 -8.50
N VAL A 257 -16.61 -8.36 -9.78
CA VAL A 257 -17.31 -7.14 -10.20
C VAL A 257 -18.81 -7.19 -9.86
N GLN A 258 -19.43 -8.36 -9.86
CA GLN A 258 -20.81 -8.54 -9.37
C GLN A 258 -20.92 -8.37 -7.86
N ASP A 259 -19.96 -8.88 -7.08
CA ASP A 259 -19.91 -8.69 -5.63
C ASP A 259 -19.81 -7.20 -5.28
N LEU A 260 -18.99 -6.44 -6.02
CA LEU A 260 -18.93 -4.98 -5.90
C LEU A 260 -20.29 -4.33 -6.19
N SER A 261 -20.95 -4.72 -7.28
CA SER A 261 -22.28 -4.23 -7.64
C SER A 261 -23.28 -4.44 -6.50
N GLN A 262 -23.25 -5.62 -5.85
CA GLN A 262 -24.13 -5.91 -4.73
C GLN A 262 -23.85 -5.01 -3.53
N GLN A 263 -22.59 -4.74 -3.18
CA GLN A 263 -22.27 -3.83 -2.08
C GLN A 263 -22.75 -2.39 -2.35
N ILE A 264 -22.63 -1.92 -3.60
CA ILE A 264 -23.12 -0.60 -4.00
C ILE A 264 -24.65 -0.52 -3.85
N GLU A 265 -25.39 -1.54 -4.30
CA GLU A 265 -26.85 -1.60 -4.12
C GLU A 265 -27.25 -1.63 -2.64
N GLN A 266 -26.54 -2.40 -1.81
CA GLN A 266 -26.81 -2.46 -0.38
C GLN A 266 -26.53 -1.13 0.31
N LEU A 267 -25.48 -0.41 -0.09
CA LEU A 267 -25.20 0.93 0.41
C LEU A 267 -26.34 1.90 0.06
N LYS A 268 -26.79 1.92 -1.20
CA LYS A 268 -27.92 2.74 -1.64
C LYS A 268 -29.18 2.46 -0.83
N ALA A 269 -29.52 1.18 -0.63
CA ALA A 269 -30.66 0.77 0.17
C ALA A 269 -30.55 1.22 1.63
N THR A 270 -29.33 1.26 2.18
CA THR A 270 -29.06 1.70 3.57
C THR A 270 -29.27 3.19 3.76
N LEU A 271 -28.98 4.02 2.75
CA LEU A 271 -29.14 5.48 2.84
C LEU A 271 -30.59 5.96 2.67
N GLY A 272 -31.42 5.23 1.93
CA GLY A 272 -32.79 5.65 1.61
C GLY A 272 -32.85 7.03 0.92
N ASP A 273 -34.04 7.65 0.92
CA ASP A 273 -34.30 8.91 0.19
C ASP A 273 -34.02 10.21 1.00
N SER A 274 -33.42 10.10 2.20
CA SER A 274 -33.55 11.16 3.23
C SER A 274 -32.49 12.27 3.19
N LYS A 275 -32.66 13.26 2.30
CA LYS A 275 -31.77 14.43 2.09
C LYS A 275 -31.29 15.18 3.34
N ASN A 276 -30.10 14.84 3.84
CA ASN A 276 -29.32 15.60 4.82
C ASN A 276 -27.90 15.83 4.27
N GLY A 277 -27.16 16.86 4.71
CA GLY A 277 -25.86 17.26 4.10
C GLY A 277 -24.74 16.19 4.08
N SER A 278 -24.74 15.23 5.01
CA SER A 278 -23.84 14.06 4.96
C SER A 278 -24.18 13.07 3.84
N GLN A 279 -25.43 13.07 3.36
CA GLN A 279 -25.87 12.25 2.24
C GLN A 279 -25.39 12.77 0.89
N ASP A 280 -25.07 14.06 0.75
CA ASP A 280 -24.55 14.61 -0.51
C ASP A 280 -23.17 14.03 -0.85
N GLN A 281 -22.29 13.91 0.17
CA GLN A 281 -20.98 13.27 0.01
C GLN A 281 -21.11 11.76 -0.22
N ALA A 282 -22.01 11.08 0.50
CA ALA A 282 -22.25 9.65 0.32
C ALA A 282 -22.84 9.34 -1.07
N SER A 283 -23.73 10.19 -1.59
CA SER A 283 -24.29 10.07 -2.94
C SER A 283 -23.21 10.27 -3.99
N THR A 284 -22.34 11.27 -3.82
CA THR A 284 -21.22 11.51 -4.73
C THR A 284 -20.23 10.34 -4.74
N PHE A 285 -19.99 9.71 -3.57
CA PHE A 285 -19.20 8.48 -3.49
C PHE A 285 -19.86 7.31 -4.23
N ILE A 286 -21.18 7.13 -4.08
CA ILE A 286 -21.94 6.09 -4.79
C ILE A 286 -21.85 6.30 -6.30
N ASP A 287 -22.06 7.51 -6.80
CA ASP A 287 -21.94 7.83 -8.23
C ASP A 287 -20.54 7.49 -8.77
N ALA A 288 -19.49 7.81 -8.00
CA ALA A 288 -18.11 7.46 -8.34
C ALA A 288 -17.89 5.93 -8.32
N ALA A 289 -18.47 5.21 -7.36
CA ALA A 289 -18.40 3.75 -7.27
C ALA A 289 -19.15 3.07 -8.43
N GLU A 290 -20.30 3.60 -8.86
CA GLU A 290 -21.04 3.11 -10.03
C GLU A 290 -20.28 3.36 -11.35
N LYS A 291 -19.62 4.52 -11.47
CA LYS A 291 -18.73 4.80 -12.60
C LYS A 291 -17.58 3.81 -12.65
N TYR A 292 -16.90 3.58 -11.53
CA TYR A 292 -15.83 2.58 -11.42
C TYR A 292 -16.34 1.17 -11.76
N LEU A 293 -17.49 0.78 -11.22
CA LEU A 293 -18.14 -0.49 -11.52
C LEU A 293 -18.37 -0.66 -13.04
N LEU A 294 -18.84 0.39 -13.72
CA LEU A 294 -19.04 0.36 -15.17
C LEU A 294 -17.73 0.16 -15.93
N ASP A 295 -16.68 0.90 -15.57
CA ASP A 295 -15.37 0.80 -16.23
C ASP A 295 -14.71 -0.56 -15.98
N ALA A 296 -14.83 -1.10 -14.76
CA ALA A 296 -14.40 -2.46 -14.44
C ALA A 296 -15.15 -3.49 -15.29
N LYS A 297 -16.49 -3.39 -15.42
CA LYS A 297 -17.28 -4.25 -16.32
C LYS A 297 -16.82 -4.13 -17.77
N LYS A 298 -16.53 -2.92 -18.27
CA LYS A 298 -16.03 -2.70 -19.64
C LYS A 298 -14.68 -3.38 -19.85
N ARG A 299 -13.75 -3.28 -18.89
CA ARG A 299 -12.45 -3.96 -18.96
C ARG A 299 -12.59 -5.48 -19.02
N VAL A 300 -13.38 -6.06 -18.12
CA VAL A 300 -13.62 -7.52 -18.14
C VAL A 300 -14.23 -7.96 -19.47
N ARG A 301 -15.25 -7.25 -19.97
CA ARG A 301 -15.87 -7.56 -21.27
C ARG A 301 -14.89 -7.45 -22.43
N ARG A 302 -14.05 -6.41 -22.47
CA ARG A 302 -13.07 -6.22 -23.56
C ARG A 302 -12.15 -7.43 -23.69
N ILE A 303 -11.64 -7.94 -22.57
CA ILE A 303 -10.77 -9.13 -22.55
C ILE A 303 -11.56 -10.41 -22.85
N ARG A 304 -12.72 -10.60 -22.22
CA ARG A 304 -13.61 -11.75 -22.47
C ARG A 304 -13.98 -11.90 -23.94
N ASP A 305 -14.43 -10.79 -24.54
CA ASP A 305 -14.95 -10.72 -25.90
C ASP A 305 -13.83 -10.56 -26.93
N LYS A 306 -12.56 -10.53 -26.48
CA LYS A 306 -11.35 -10.34 -27.30
C LYS A 306 -11.47 -9.14 -28.24
N THR A 307 -12.07 -8.05 -27.76
CA THR A 307 -12.32 -6.87 -28.57
C THR A 307 -10.98 -6.15 -28.82
N PRO A 308 -10.49 -6.09 -30.07
CA PRO A 308 -9.21 -5.46 -30.39
C PRO A 308 -9.27 -3.95 -30.14
N LEU A 309 -8.11 -3.32 -30.03
CA LEU A 309 -8.01 -1.86 -30.12
C LEU A 309 -8.31 -1.42 -31.54
N THR A 310 -9.12 -0.37 -31.68
CA THR A 310 -9.23 0.36 -32.94
C THR A 310 -7.96 1.20 -33.16
N MET A 311 -7.71 1.61 -34.41
CA MET A 311 -6.55 2.45 -34.72
C MET A 311 -6.53 3.76 -33.91
N GLU A 312 -7.69 4.36 -33.66
CA GLU A 312 -7.81 5.55 -32.81
C GLU A 312 -7.46 5.25 -31.35
N GLU A 313 -7.95 4.14 -30.80
CA GLU A 313 -7.61 3.73 -29.44
C GLU A 313 -6.14 3.36 -29.29
N GLU A 314 -5.52 2.73 -30.31
CA GLU A 314 -4.08 2.46 -30.32
C GLU A 314 -3.26 3.75 -30.21
N MET A 315 -3.67 4.83 -30.91
CA MET A 315 -3.04 6.15 -30.77
C MET A 315 -3.26 6.74 -29.38
N LEU A 316 -4.46 6.59 -28.81
CA LEU A 316 -4.75 7.06 -27.45
C LEU A 316 -3.97 6.30 -26.39
N MET A 317 -3.64 5.02 -26.58
CA MET A 317 -2.87 4.24 -25.60
C MET A 317 -1.47 4.82 -25.32
N ASP A 318 -0.86 5.57 -26.27
CA ASP A 318 0.48 6.16 -26.10
C ASP A 318 0.44 7.51 -25.34
N GLY A 319 -0.66 8.27 -25.45
CA GLY A 319 -0.73 9.64 -24.90
C GLY A 319 -1.84 9.88 -23.87
N SER A 320 -2.93 9.13 -23.92
CA SER A 320 -4.11 9.29 -23.05
C SER A 320 -4.86 7.97 -22.86
N PRO A 321 -4.22 6.92 -22.32
CA PRO A 321 -4.81 5.58 -22.18
C PRO A 321 -6.08 5.56 -21.30
N GLN A 322 -6.24 6.55 -20.41
CA GLN A 322 -7.46 6.79 -19.63
C GLN A 322 -8.67 7.25 -20.46
N MET A 323 -8.52 7.44 -21.77
CA MET A 323 -9.62 7.74 -22.69
C MET A 323 -10.12 6.48 -23.41
N VAL A 324 -9.38 5.38 -23.35
CA VAL A 324 -9.69 4.13 -24.06
C VAL A 324 -10.65 3.28 -23.23
N GLU A 325 -11.78 2.88 -23.82
CA GLU A 325 -12.78 2.11 -23.07
C GLU A 325 -12.28 0.70 -22.71
N GLY A 326 -12.46 0.28 -21.46
CA GLY A 326 -11.99 -1.03 -21.00
C GLY A 326 -10.46 -1.16 -20.89
N SER A 327 -9.70 -0.07 -21.06
CA SER A 327 -8.30 -0.03 -20.63
C SER A 327 -8.20 -0.11 -19.10
N PHE A 328 -7.04 -0.55 -18.61
CA PHE A 328 -6.78 -0.57 -17.18
C PHE A 328 -6.72 0.86 -16.63
N GLU A 329 -6.13 1.77 -17.39
CA GLU A 329 -5.93 3.17 -17.04
C GLU A 329 -7.26 3.92 -16.91
N LYS A 330 -8.25 3.62 -17.76
CA LYS A 330 -9.61 4.16 -17.63
C LYS A 330 -10.26 3.74 -16.31
N MET A 331 -10.17 2.45 -15.99
CA MET A 331 -10.71 1.89 -14.76
C MET A 331 -9.99 2.46 -13.52
N MET A 332 -8.67 2.65 -13.59
CA MET A 332 -7.91 3.26 -12.49
C MET A 332 -8.23 4.75 -12.31
N ASP A 333 -8.52 5.49 -13.38
CA ASP A 333 -8.97 6.89 -13.30
C ASP A 333 -10.28 7.01 -12.50
N SER A 334 -11.28 6.17 -12.80
CA SER A 334 -12.54 6.16 -12.03
C SER A 334 -12.36 5.63 -10.60
N TYR A 335 -11.48 4.66 -10.38
CA TYR A 335 -11.10 4.23 -9.03
C TYR A 335 -10.51 5.38 -8.20
N ASN A 336 -9.60 6.17 -8.77
CA ASN A 336 -8.98 7.30 -8.07
C ASN A 336 -9.98 8.40 -7.72
N GLN A 337 -10.98 8.63 -8.57
CA GLN A 337 -12.11 9.52 -8.26
C GLN A 337 -12.92 8.98 -7.09
N MET A 338 -13.23 7.67 -7.07
CA MET A 338 -13.91 7.02 -5.95
C MET A 338 -13.12 7.12 -4.64
N VAL A 339 -11.80 6.90 -4.67
CA VAL A 339 -10.89 7.11 -3.52
C VAL A 339 -10.98 8.54 -2.99
N THR A 340 -11.01 9.54 -3.88
CA THR A 340 -11.09 10.95 -3.50
C THR A 340 -12.36 11.23 -2.70
N TRP A 341 -13.51 10.72 -3.16
CA TRP A 341 -14.79 10.91 -2.48
C TRP A 341 -14.92 10.07 -1.20
N PHE A 342 -14.37 8.86 -1.18
CA PHE A 342 -14.25 8.09 0.04
C PHE A 342 -13.48 8.86 1.12
N ASN A 343 -12.35 9.48 0.77
CA ASN A 343 -11.58 10.29 1.70
C ASN A 343 -12.33 11.56 2.11
N ALA A 344 -13.04 12.23 1.20
CA ALA A 344 -13.80 13.43 1.49
C ALA A 344 -14.95 13.18 2.47
N MET A 345 -15.59 12.01 2.40
CA MET A 345 -16.67 11.58 3.30
C MET A 345 -16.16 11.24 4.71
N ASN A 346 -14.89 10.85 4.85
CA ASN A 346 -14.26 10.41 6.10
C ASN A 346 -13.32 11.46 6.72
N ARG A 347 -13.46 12.74 6.33
CA ARG A 347 -12.63 13.86 6.79
C ARG A 347 -13.22 14.59 7.99
#